data_AF-A0A656HH71-F1
#
_entry.id   AF-A0A656HH71-F1
#
_cell.length_a   1.000
_cell.length_b   1.000
_cell.length_c   1.000
_cell.angle_alpha   90.00
_cell.angle_beta   90.00
_cell.angle_gamma   90.00
#
_symmetry.space_group_name_H-M   'P 1'
#
loop_
_entity.id
_entity.type
_entity.pdbx_description
1 polymer ?
#
loop_
_entity_poly.entity_id
_entity_poly.type
_entity_poly.pdbx_seq_one_letter_code
_entity_poly.pdbx_strand_id
1 'polypeptide(L)'
;MTTPNKVALSIALSGILLLGIQTEASANYNGSTFTGLDLIVDIINRDPGLQKRVTAEHRDEAAMAADSMNHIIVEAIRTTGTANDKVISTADTRELNDYIFFNHYAEWMQYHGDDEGNEETGFHLVQADGAKTKLFGKNAINKVADGIYHLGFETHRKNRLMNEDGNTNASFATVGGWLTGLLSADLAAGTLTNPTIQEVVGSTGTGLDTFIGIIYSDPGLQKKISTGDMREGAAAADAMNKIIVEAIKATGIAADKTISPADVQTLSNYIQANHAAEWAVYHGDDEAGEETGFHLVQSDGAKTKLFGKNAINKVADGIYHLGFGLNNTGKRLINEDANRNVTIKNVANWLNNLLAIDMQNGKI
;
A
#
# COMPACT_ATOMS: atom_id res chain seq x y z
N MET A 1 -49.97 23.61 55.05
CA MET A 1 -50.68 23.74 53.76
C MET A 1 -50.97 22.33 53.25
N THR A 2 -52.26 22.00 53.26
CA THR A 2 -53.01 20.94 52.56
C THR A 2 -52.29 19.98 51.60
N THR A 3 -52.39 18.68 51.90
CA THR A 3 -52.47 17.50 51.00
C THR A 3 -53.63 17.65 49.97
N PRO A 4 -53.70 16.94 48.81
CA PRO A 4 -53.75 15.46 48.77
C PRO A 4 -53.31 14.68 47.49
N ASN A 5 -53.24 13.36 47.70
CA ASN A 5 -53.36 12.24 46.75
C ASN A 5 -54.22 12.48 45.51
N LYS A 6 -53.88 11.80 44.40
CA LYS A 6 -54.87 11.13 43.54
C LYS A 6 -54.30 9.90 42.83
N VAL A 7 -55.09 8.83 42.96
CA VAL A 7 -54.96 7.50 42.36
C VAL A 7 -55.77 7.45 41.05
N ALA A 8 -55.29 6.61 40.13
CA ALA A 8 -55.98 5.93 39.01
C ALA A 8 -56.52 6.76 37.82
N LEU A 9 -56.18 6.31 36.60
CA LEU A 9 -57.12 5.56 35.76
C LEU A 9 -56.41 4.92 34.55
N SER A 10 -56.60 3.62 34.38
CA SER A 10 -56.41 2.90 33.13
C SER A 10 -57.47 3.36 32.12
N ILE A 11 -57.04 3.71 30.90
CA ILE A 11 -57.92 3.76 29.74
C ILE A 11 -57.25 2.91 28.66
N ALA A 12 -57.80 1.71 28.48
CA ALA A 12 -57.68 0.97 27.24
C ALA A 12 -58.40 1.77 26.14
N LEU A 13 -57.68 2.16 25.10
CA LEU A 13 -58.27 2.69 23.88
C LEU A 13 -57.84 1.83 22.70
N SER A 14 -58.80 1.06 22.21
CA SER A 14 -58.73 0.24 21.02
C SER A 14 -58.30 1.07 19.80
N GLY A 15 -57.08 0.81 19.32
CA GLY A 15 -56.56 1.35 18.07
C GLY A 15 -56.91 0.43 16.90
N ILE A 16 -57.64 1.00 15.95
CA ILE A 16 -58.14 0.40 14.71
C ILE A 16 -57.01 -0.28 13.93
N LEU A 17 -57.25 -1.53 13.52
CA LEU A 17 -56.42 -2.26 12.56
C LEU A 17 -56.59 -1.61 11.17
N LEU A 18 -55.73 -0.65 10.83
CA LEU A 18 -55.52 -0.27 9.44
C LEU A 18 -54.63 -1.34 8.81
N LEU A 19 -55.24 -2.27 8.07
CA LEU A 19 -54.56 -3.04 7.03
C LEU A 19 -54.18 -2.06 5.91
N GLY A 20 -53.09 -1.33 6.12
CA GLY A 20 -52.39 -0.63 5.07
C GLY A 20 -51.73 -1.67 4.17
N ILE A 21 -52.21 -1.77 2.93
CA ILE A 21 -51.41 -2.36 1.85
C ILE A 21 -50.21 -1.42 1.70
N GLN A 22 -49.07 -1.78 2.29
CA GLN A 22 -47.79 -1.20 1.92
C GLN A 22 -47.50 -1.69 0.51
N THR A 23 -47.79 -0.85 -0.48
CA THR A 23 -47.00 -0.87 -1.70
C THR A 23 -45.62 -0.33 -1.31
N GLU A 24 -44.72 -1.20 -0.90
CA GLU A 24 -43.31 -0.85 -0.69
C GLU A 24 -42.71 -0.54 -2.06
N ALA A 25 -42.81 0.72 -2.47
CA ALA A 25 -41.79 1.30 -3.31
C ALA A 25 -40.57 1.47 -2.40
N SER A 26 -39.70 0.45 -2.32
CA SER A 26 -38.43 0.60 -1.63
C SER A 26 -37.68 1.75 -2.31
N ALA A 27 -37.25 2.73 -1.52
CA ALA A 27 -36.47 3.83 -2.04
C ALA A 27 -35.07 3.27 -2.31
N ASN A 28 -34.74 3.01 -3.59
CA ASN A 28 -33.43 2.50 -3.99
C ASN A 28 -32.32 3.24 -3.22
N TYR A 29 -31.51 2.49 -2.48
CA TYR A 29 -30.39 3.06 -1.73
C TYR A 29 -29.37 3.70 -2.68
N ASN A 30 -28.87 4.91 -2.37
CA ASN A 30 -27.90 5.59 -3.22
C ASN A 30 -26.51 5.58 -2.57
N GLY A 31 -25.47 5.40 -3.39
CA GLY A 31 -24.09 5.52 -2.94
C GLY A 31 -23.82 6.92 -2.37
N SER A 32 -23.01 6.97 -1.33
CA SER A 32 -22.79 8.17 -0.52
C SER A 32 -21.32 8.54 -0.33
N THR A 33 -20.41 7.86 -1.05
CA THR A 33 -18.99 8.24 -1.04
C THR A 33 -18.71 9.52 -1.80
N PHE A 34 -19.62 9.91 -2.71
CA PHE A 34 -19.44 11.01 -3.66
C PHE A 34 -18.21 10.79 -4.56
N THR A 35 -17.98 9.52 -4.95
CA THR A 35 -16.88 9.11 -5.83
C THR A 35 -17.39 8.23 -6.96
N GLY A 36 -16.53 7.92 -7.92
CA GLY A 36 -16.86 6.96 -8.97
C GLY A 36 -17.19 5.54 -8.49
N LEU A 37 -16.92 5.18 -7.23
CA LEU A 37 -17.35 3.89 -6.67
C LEU A 37 -18.87 3.79 -6.48
N ASP A 38 -19.57 4.92 -6.36
CA ASP A 38 -21.04 4.97 -6.25
C ASP A 38 -21.72 4.37 -7.50
N LEU A 39 -20.99 4.26 -8.62
CA LEU A 39 -21.44 3.55 -9.81
C LEU A 39 -21.76 2.07 -9.54
N ILE A 40 -21.04 1.41 -8.62
CA ILE A 40 -21.33 0.02 -8.25
C ILE A 40 -22.71 -0.08 -7.60
N VAL A 41 -23.01 0.83 -6.67
CA VAL A 41 -24.30 0.93 -5.99
C VAL A 41 -25.43 1.21 -6.99
N ASP A 42 -25.20 2.14 -7.93
CA ASP A 42 -26.12 2.43 -9.02
C ASP A 42 -26.41 1.19 -9.90
N ILE A 43 -25.40 0.36 -10.17
CA ILE A 43 -25.55 -0.87 -10.95
C ILE A 43 -26.36 -1.90 -10.18
N ILE A 44 -26.13 -2.11 -8.89
CA ILE A 44 -26.91 -3.03 -8.06
C ILE A 44 -28.42 -2.72 -8.17
N ASN A 45 -28.76 -1.44 -8.10
CA ASN A 45 -30.15 -0.98 -8.16
C ASN A 45 -30.79 -1.08 -9.55
N ARG A 46 -30.01 -0.88 -10.62
CA ARG A 46 -30.53 -0.67 -11.98
C ARG A 46 -30.26 -1.80 -12.95
N ASP A 47 -29.45 -2.79 -12.57
CA ASP A 47 -29.12 -3.90 -13.44
C ASP A 47 -30.39 -4.72 -13.79
N PRO A 48 -30.72 -4.89 -15.08
CA PRO A 48 -31.95 -5.57 -15.48
C PRO A 48 -31.95 -7.08 -15.20
N GLY A 49 -30.77 -7.67 -15.01
CA GLY A 49 -30.61 -9.04 -14.57
C GLY A 49 -30.95 -9.19 -13.09
N LEU A 50 -30.38 -8.34 -12.24
CA LEU A 50 -30.65 -8.31 -10.79
C LEU A 50 -32.10 -7.95 -10.49
N GLN A 51 -32.65 -6.93 -11.14
CA GLN A 51 -34.08 -6.54 -10.96
C GLN A 51 -35.05 -7.68 -11.25
N LYS A 52 -34.65 -8.66 -12.08
CA LYS A 52 -35.48 -9.82 -12.41
C LYS A 52 -35.32 -10.98 -11.41
N ARG A 53 -34.19 -11.08 -10.72
CA ARG A 53 -33.76 -12.30 -10.01
C ARG A 53 -33.61 -12.10 -8.50
N VAL A 54 -33.32 -10.89 -8.06
CA VAL A 54 -33.10 -10.51 -6.66
C VAL A 54 -34.25 -9.64 -6.20
N THR A 55 -34.71 -9.84 -4.96
CA THR A 55 -35.79 -9.03 -4.36
C THR A 55 -35.36 -7.57 -4.17
N ALA A 56 -36.32 -6.68 -3.91
CA ALA A 56 -35.98 -5.28 -3.66
C ALA A 56 -35.19 -5.13 -2.35
N GLU A 57 -35.60 -5.85 -1.30
CA GLU A 57 -34.95 -5.82 0.01
C GLU A 57 -33.49 -6.28 -0.08
N HIS A 58 -33.21 -7.40 -0.75
CA HIS A 58 -31.85 -7.91 -0.90
C HIS A 58 -30.96 -6.98 -1.73
N ARG A 59 -31.51 -6.32 -2.76
CA ARG A 59 -30.75 -5.30 -3.51
C ARG A 59 -30.43 -4.08 -2.66
N ASP A 60 -31.36 -3.62 -1.84
CA ASP A 60 -31.12 -2.49 -0.93
C ASP A 60 -30.07 -2.84 0.12
N GLU A 61 -30.10 -4.06 0.67
CA GLU A 61 -29.07 -4.56 1.60
C GLU A 61 -27.69 -4.67 0.96
N ALA A 62 -27.59 -5.28 -0.23
CA ALA A 62 -26.33 -5.36 -0.97
C ALA A 62 -25.80 -3.98 -1.37
N ALA A 63 -26.69 -3.04 -1.72
CA ALA A 63 -26.32 -1.67 -2.04
C ALA A 63 -25.75 -0.93 -0.83
N MET A 64 -26.35 -1.10 0.36
CA MET A 64 -25.81 -0.58 1.63
C MET A 64 -24.45 -1.16 1.95
N ALA A 65 -24.28 -2.48 1.79
CA ALA A 65 -23.03 -3.16 2.05
C ALA A 65 -21.91 -2.70 1.09
N ALA A 66 -22.22 -2.60 -0.20
CA ALA A 66 -21.30 -2.10 -1.22
C ALA A 66 -20.87 -0.65 -0.94
N ASP A 67 -21.79 0.24 -0.56
CA ASP A 67 -21.45 1.62 -0.18
C ASP A 67 -20.57 1.68 1.07
N SER A 68 -20.85 0.82 2.06
CA SER A 68 -20.05 0.75 3.29
C SER A 68 -18.61 0.32 3.02
N MET A 69 -18.41 -0.70 2.16
CA MET A 69 -17.06 -1.07 1.68
C MET A 69 -16.42 0.04 0.85
N ASN A 70 -17.19 0.75 0.01
CA ASN A 70 -16.66 1.88 -0.76
C ASN A 70 -16.16 3.00 0.16
N HIS A 71 -16.84 3.30 1.28
CA HIS A 71 -16.35 4.25 2.28
C HIS A 71 -15.02 3.81 2.88
N ILE A 72 -14.88 2.53 3.24
CA ILE A 72 -13.63 1.98 3.77
C ILE A 72 -12.50 2.09 2.73
N ILE A 73 -12.77 1.81 1.45
CA ILE A 73 -11.78 2.00 0.37
C ILE A 73 -11.37 3.47 0.25
N VAL A 74 -12.33 4.40 0.26
CA VAL A 74 -12.05 5.85 0.15
C VAL A 74 -11.27 6.36 1.36
N GLU A 75 -11.59 5.88 2.56
CA GLU A 75 -10.82 6.14 3.77
C GLU A 75 -9.39 5.62 3.60
N ALA A 76 -9.21 4.34 3.24
CA ALA A 76 -7.90 3.73 3.03
C ALA A 76 -7.06 4.53 2.03
N ILE A 77 -7.64 4.93 0.89
CA ILE A 77 -6.96 5.75 -0.12
C ILE A 77 -6.46 7.07 0.47
N ARG A 78 -7.32 7.77 1.22
CA ARG A 78 -6.96 9.05 1.83
C ARG A 78 -5.94 8.86 2.95
N THR A 79 -6.14 7.92 3.85
CA THR A 79 -5.23 7.71 4.99
C THR A 79 -3.84 7.34 4.51
N THR A 80 -3.74 6.43 3.55
CA THR A 80 -2.46 5.92 3.04
C THR A 80 -1.81 6.82 1.99
N GLY A 81 -2.54 7.78 1.41
CA GLY A 81 -2.04 8.69 0.38
C GLY A 81 -1.78 8.02 -0.98
N THR A 82 -2.32 6.83 -1.21
CA THR A 82 -2.12 6.03 -2.44
C THR A 82 -2.66 6.67 -3.72
N ALA A 83 -3.50 7.70 -3.61
CA ALA A 83 -3.99 8.46 -4.76
C ALA A 83 -3.17 9.72 -5.09
N ASN A 84 -2.07 9.99 -4.37
CA ASN A 84 -1.32 11.25 -4.48
C ASN A 84 -0.69 11.48 -5.86
N ASP A 85 -0.33 10.42 -6.58
CA ASP A 85 0.20 10.49 -7.94
C ASP A 85 -0.89 10.39 -9.04
N LYS A 86 -2.16 10.37 -8.62
CA LYS A 86 -3.38 10.29 -9.45
C LYS A 86 -3.57 8.94 -10.17
N VAL A 87 -2.88 7.90 -9.76
CA VAL A 87 -3.07 6.53 -10.26
C VAL A 87 -3.14 5.59 -9.05
N ILE A 88 -3.95 4.53 -9.11
CA ILE A 88 -3.85 3.45 -8.12
C ILE A 88 -3.00 2.35 -8.73
N SER A 89 -1.73 2.31 -8.35
CA SER A 89 -0.75 1.33 -8.81
C SER A 89 -0.97 -0.06 -8.20
N THR A 90 -0.11 -1.01 -8.58
CA THR A 90 -0.12 -2.35 -7.98
C THR A 90 0.35 -2.31 -6.52
N ALA A 91 1.34 -1.47 -6.19
CA ALA A 91 1.81 -1.28 -4.83
C ALA A 91 0.74 -0.59 -3.98
N ASP A 92 0.03 0.39 -4.54
CA ASP A 92 -1.07 1.07 -3.86
C ASP A 92 -2.19 0.09 -3.53
N THR A 93 -2.52 -0.82 -4.44
CA THR A 93 -3.57 -1.81 -4.17
C THR A 93 -3.18 -2.77 -3.04
N ARG A 94 -1.88 -3.01 -2.81
CA ARG A 94 -1.40 -3.78 -1.64
C ARG A 94 -1.55 -2.99 -0.36
N GLU A 95 -1.09 -1.74 -0.38
CA GLU A 95 -1.26 -0.80 0.72
C GLU A 95 -2.73 -0.70 1.15
N LEU A 96 -3.66 -0.61 0.19
CA LEU A 96 -5.09 -0.62 0.46
C LEU A 96 -5.56 -1.93 1.09
N ASN A 97 -5.10 -3.08 0.58
CA ASN A 97 -5.45 -4.38 1.14
C ASN A 97 -4.99 -4.50 2.60
N ASP A 98 -3.74 -4.12 2.87
CA ASP A 98 -3.12 -4.25 4.18
C ASP A 98 -3.78 -3.28 5.16
N TYR A 99 -4.06 -2.03 4.75
CA TYR A 99 -4.82 -1.08 5.57
C TYR A 99 -6.20 -1.63 5.95
N ILE A 100 -6.96 -2.15 4.98
CA ILE A 100 -8.30 -2.69 5.24
C ILE A 100 -8.21 -3.91 6.17
N PHE A 101 -7.27 -4.83 5.91
CA PHE A 101 -7.07 -6.01 6.75
C PHE A 101 -6.70 -5.66 8.19
N PHE A 102 -5.80 -4.70 8.41
CA PHE A 102 -5.37 -4.38 9.78
C PHE A 102 -6.34 -3.46 10.54
N ASN A 103 -7.15 -2.66 9.84
CA ASN A 103 -7.96 -1.61 10.48
C ASN A 103 -9.48 -1.85 10.42
N HIS A 104 -9.95 -2.62 9.43
CA HIS A 104 -11.38 -2.74 9.12
C HIS A 104 -11.84 -4.18 8.88
N TYR A 105 -11.03 -5.19 9.25
CA TYR A 105 -11.33 -6.59 8.91
C TYR A 105 -12.72 -7.05 9.34
N ALA A 106 -13.14 -6.74 10.58
CA ALA A 106 -14.41 -7.20 11.11
C ALA A 106 -15.61 -6.60 10.35
N GLU A 107 -15.61 -5.28 10.16
CA GLU A 107 -16.63 -4.57 9.38
C GLU A 107 -16.62 -4.99 7.91
N TRP A 108 -15.42 -5.14 7.34
CA TRP A 108 -15.25 -5.54 5.96
C TRP A 108 -15.85 -6.92 5.70
N MET A 109 -15.56 -7.91 6.56
CA MET A 109 -16.15 -9.25 6.46
C MET A 109 -17.68 -9.21 6.60
N GLN A 110 -18.22 -8.37 7.48
CA GLN A 110 -19.66 -8.20 7.65
C GLN A 110 -20.32 -7.66 6.37
N TYR A 111 -19.73 -6.65 5.73
CA TYR A 111 -20.30 -6.05 4.53
C TYR A 111 -20.06 -6.90 3.28
N HIS A 112 -18.91 -7.55 3.18
CA HIS A 112 -18.66 -8.53 2.13
C HIS A 112 -19.73 -9.63 2.15
N GLY A 113 -20.03 -10.11 3.36
CA GLY A 113 -21.04 -11.13 3.59
C GLY A 113 -20.51 -12.53 3.37
N ASP A 114 -21.38 -13.49 3.67
CA ASP A 114 -21.16 -14.93 3.57
C ASP A 114 -22.12 -15.52 2.52
N ASP A 115 -21.69 -16.57 1.83
CA ASP A 115 -22.49 -17.40 0.92
C ASP A 115 -22.53 -18.89 1.36
N GLU A 116 -21.97 -19.22 2.53
CA GLU A 116 -22.06 -20.56 3.10
C GLU A 116 -23.49 -20.90 3.60
N GLY A 117 -23.88 -22.18 3.51
CA GLY A 117 -25.11 -22.68 4.15
C GLY A 117 -26.44 -22.34 3.47
N ASN A 118 -26.44 -21.70 2.30
CA ASN A 118 -27.61 -21.15 1.58
C ASN A 118 -28.23 -19.89 2.22
N GLU A 119 -27.52 -19.19 3.10
CA GLU A 119 -27.93 -17.88 3.62
C GLU A 119 -26.92 -16.83 3.15
N GLU A 120 -27.27 -16.13 2.07
CA GLU A 120 -26.46 -15.02 1.56
C GLU A 120 -26.69 -13.78 2.42
N THR A 121 -25.63 -13.02 2.69
CA THR A 121 -25.69 -11.73 3.41
C THR A 121 -24.82 -10.67 2.73
N GLY A 122 -24.99 -9.41 3.09
CA GLY A 122 -24.11 -8.33 2.62
C GLY A 122 -24.07 -8.20 1.09
N PHE A 123 -22.88 -8.08 0.52
CA PHE A 123 -22.70 -7.97 -0.94
C PHE A 123 -23.01 -9.29 -1.68
N HIS A 124 -22.87 -10.45 -1.03
CA HIS A 124 -23.17 -11.74 -1.67
C HIS A 124 -24.63 -11.91 -2.07
N LEU A 125 -25.57 -11.14 -1.50
CA LEU A 125 -26.99 -11.10 -1.89
C LEU A 125 -27.29 -10.74 -3.36
N VAL A 126 -26.28 -10.25 -4.10
CA VAL A 126 -26.40 -9.94 -5.53
C VAL A 126 -25.30 -10.60 -6.37
N GLN A 127 -24.37 -11.30 -5.73
CA GLN A 127 -23.24 -11.94 -6.38
C GLN A 127 -23.71 -13.26 -6.98
N ALA A 128 -23.34 -13.53 -8.23
CA ALA A 128 -23.83 -14.68 -9.00
C ALA A 128 -25.34 -14.66 -9.37
N ASP A 129 -26.12 -13.64 -8.99
CA ASP A 129 -27.58 -13.55 -9.26
C ASP A 129 -27.98 -12.98 -10.63
N GLY A 130 -27.13 -13.18 -11.64
CA GLY A 130 -27.48 -12.92 -13.03
C GLY A 130 -27.42 -11.45 -13.47
N ALA A 131 -26.62 -10.62 -12.78
CA ALA A 131 -26.23 -9.30 -13.24
C ALA A 131 -25.74 -9.32 -14.71
N LYS A 132 -26.07 -8.29 -15.51
CA LYS A 132 -25.75 -8.23 -16.95
C LYS A 132 -24.87 -7.05 -17.36
N THR A 133 -24.86 -6.00 -16.55
CA THR A 133 -24.10 -4.77 -16.78
C THR A 133 -22.62 -5.11 -16.82
N LYS A 134 -21.89 -4.39 -17.69
CA LYS A 134 -20.45 -4.59 -17.85
C LYS A 134 -19.68 -3.33 -17.50
N LEU A 135 -18.63 -3.53 -16.72
CA LEU A 135 -17.57 -2.55 -16.49
C LEU A 135 -16.26 -3.13 -17.02
N PHE A 136 -15.47 -2.31 -17.73
CA PHE A 136 -14.19 -2.73 -18.30
C PHE A 136 -14.28 -4.01 -19.16
N GLY A 137 -15.42 -4.21 -19.83
CA GLY A 137 -15.72 -5.41 -20.63
C GLY A 137 -16.00 -6.69 -19.84
N LYS A 138 -16.06 -6.64 -18.50
CA LYS A 138 -16.35 -7.75 -17.58
C LYS A 138 -17.70 -7.55 -16.90
N ASN A 139 -18.27 -8.60 -16.31
CA ASN A 139 -19.48 -8.47 -15.50
C ASN A 139 -19.22 -7.49 -14.35
N ALA A 140 -20.07 -6.48 -14.19
CA ALA A 140 -19.85 -5.41 -13.22
C ALA A 140 -19.85 -5.92 -11.77
N ILE A 141 -20.77 -6.84 -11.44
CA ILE A 141 -20.92 -7.36 -10.08
C ILE A 141 -19.97 -8.54 -9.86
N ASN A 142 -20.16 -9.64 -10.60
CA ASN A 142 -19.47 -10.93 -10.37
C ASN A 142 -17.98 -10.95 -10.75
N LYS A 143 -17.42 -9.84 -11.22
CA LYS A 143 -16.01 -9.77 -11.63
C LYS A 143 -15.34 -8.48 -11.17
N VAL A 144 -15.94 -7.33 -11.42
CA VAL A 144 -15.31 -6.04 -11.08
C VAL A 144 -15.52 -5.71 -9.61
N ALA A 145 -16.78 -5.58 -9.16
CA ALA A 145 -17.09 -5.28 -7.76
C ALA A 145 -16.61 -6.39 -6.83
N ASP A 146 -16.96 -7.65 -7.13
CA ASP A 146 -16.47 -8.84 -6.44
C ASP A 146 -14.93 -8.82 -6.25
N GLY A 147 -14.18 -8.69 -7.35
CA GLY A 147 -12.72 -8.68 -7.25
C GLY A 147 -12.13 -7.45 -6.56
N ILE A 148 -12.85 -6.31 -6.48
CA ILE A 148 -12.46 -5.16 -5.64
C ILE A 148 -12.74 -5.47 -4.17
N TYR A 149 -13.88 -6.09 -3.85
CA TYR A 149 -14.30 -6.38 -2.49
C TYR A 149 -13.55 -7.55 -1.84
N HIS A 150 -12.76 -8.30 -2.63
CA HIS A 150 -11.70 -9.19 -2.10
C HIS A 150 -10.42 -8.49 -1.64
N LEU A 151 -10.38 -7.16 -1.59
CA LEU A 151 -9.43 -6.46 -0.71
C LEU A 151 -9.73 -6.81 0.75
N GLY A 152 -8.78 -6.57 1.66
CA GLY A 152 -9.01 -6.76 3.10
C GLY A 152 -8.96 -8.21 3.57
N PHE A 153 -8.60 -9.16 2.70
CA PHE A 153 -8.35 -10.55 3.06
C PHE A 153 -6.84 -10.82 3.20
N GLU A 154 -6.47 -11.77 4.07
CA GLU A 154 -5.09 -12.17 4.25
C GLU A 154 -4.55 -12.82 2.95
N THR A 155 -3.41 -12.32 2.46
CA THR A 155 -2.84 -12.77 1.19
C THR A 155 -1.37 -13.11 1.34
N HIS A 156 -1.08 -14.41 1.41
CA HIS A 156 0.28 -14.92 1.36
C HIS A 156 0.83 -15.07 -0.08
N ARG A 157 0.04 -14.69 -1.11
CA ARG A 157 0.41 -14.89 -2.51
C ARG A 157 0.94 -13.61 -3.12
N LYS A 158 2.19 -13.66 -3.58
CA LYS A 158 2.98 -12.52 -4.07
C LYS A 158 2.36 -11.69 -5.22
N ASN A 159 1.17 -11.97 -5.77
CA ASN A 159 0.59 -11.19 -6.89
C ASN A 159 -0.95 -11.12 -6.95
N ARG A 160 -1.68 -11.83 -6.08
CA ARG A 160 -3.13 -12.01 -6.25
C ARG A 160 -3.84 -11.99 -4.91
N LEU A 161 -5.01 -11.39 -4.89
CA LEU A 161 -5.93 -11.44 -3.77
C LEU A 161 -6.42 -12.88 -3.56
N MET A 162 -6.80 -13.16 -2.34
CA MET A 162 -7.47 -14.40 -1.95
C MET A 162 -8.95 -14.10 -1.69
N ASN A 163 -9.82 -15.06 -1.95
CA ASN A 163 -11.19 -14.98 -1.45
C ASN A 163 -11.26 -15.52 -0.01
N GLU A 164 -12.44 -15.44 0.57
CA GLU A 164 -12.81 -15.97 1.89
C GLU A 164 -12.38 -17.43 2.14
N ASP A 165 -12.36 -18.28 1.10
CA ASP A 165 -11.90 -19.68 1.20
C ASP A 165 -10.39 -19.88 1.06
N GLY A 166 -9.63 -18.81 0.82
CA GLY A 166 -8.21 -18.87 0.44
C GLY A 166 -7.95 -19.32 -1.00
N ASN A 167 -8.98 -19.32 -1.86
CA ASN A 167 -8.83 -19.48 -3.30
C ASN A 167 -8.31 -18.20 -3.95
N THR A 168 -7.76 -18.34 -5.15
CA THR A 168 -7.16 -17.20 -5.86
C THR A 168 -8.19 -16.33 -6.56
N ASN A 169 -8.21 -15.04 -6.25
CA ASN A 169 -9.01 -14.03 -6.97
C ASN A 169 -8.13 -13.08 -7.79
N ALA A 170 -8.62 -11.91 -8.17
CA ALA A 170 -7.99 -10.95 -9.08
C ALA A 170 -6.57 -10.59 -8.64
N SER A 171 -5.71 -10.23 -9.61
CA SER A 171 -4.41 -9.67 -9.25
C SER A 171 -4.55 -8.25 -8.73
N PHE A 172 -3.68 -7.84 -7.81
CA PHE A 172 -3.55 -6.44 -7.35
C PHE A 172 -3.52 -5.46 -8.53
N ALA A 173 -2.73 -5.76 -9.57
CA ALA A 173 -2.66 -4.94 -10.78
C ALA A 173 -4.01 -4.79 -11.51
N THR A 174 -4.86 -5.82 -11.48
CA THR A 174 -6.20 -5.76 -12.09
C THR A 174 -7.12 -4.86 -11.27
N VAL A 175 -7.10 -5.03 -9.95
CA VAL A 175 -7.92 -4.26 -9.03
C VAL A 175 -7.52 -2.78 -9.04
N GLY A 176 -6.22 -2.47 -8.97
CA GLY A 176 -5.73 -1.10 -9.13
C GLY A 176 -6.14 -0.45 -10.46
N GLY A 177 -6.16 -1.24 -11.54
CA GLY A 177 -6.70 -0.79 -12.83
C GLY A 177 -8.19 -0.47 -12.81
N TRP A 178 -9.00 -1.28 -12.12
CA TRP A 178 -10.44 -1.01 -11.95
C TRP A 178 -10.70 0.18 -11.05
N LEU A 179 -10.01 0.29 -9.92
CA LEU A 179 -10.09 1.44 -9.01
C LEU A 179 -9.69 2.73 -9.73
N THR A 180 -8.58 2.72 -10.47
CA THR A 180 -8.15 3.87 -11.30
C THR A 180 -9.22 4.26 -12.32
N GLY A 181 -9.87 3.28 -12.96
CA GLY A 181 -10.93 3.52 -13.93
C GLY A 181 -12.19 4.14 -13.30
N LEU A 182 -12.67 3.54 -12.20
CA LEU A 182 -13.85 4.01 -11.46
C LEU A 182 -13.61 5.41 -10.89
N LEU A 183 -12.48 5.62 -10.22
CA LEU A 183 -12.14 6.86 -9.53
C LEU A 183 -11.45 7.90 -10.45
N SER A 184 -11.44 7.71 -11.77
CA SER A 184 -10.66 8.56 -12.68
C SER A 184 -10.97 10.05 -12.57
N ALA A 185 -12.23 10.42 -12.36
CA ALA A 185 -12.63 11.81 -12.14
C ALA A 185 -12.12 12.35 -10.78
N ASP A 186 -12.21 11.55 -9.73
CA ASP A 186 -11.77 11.88 -8.37
C ASP A 186 -10.24 12.06 -8.30
N LEU A 187 -9.51 11.14 -8.93
CA LEU A 187 -8.04 11.19 -9.07
C LEU A 187 -7.60 12.43 -9.86
N ALA A 188 -8.27 12.73 -10.97
CA ALA A 188 -7.96 13.91 -11.78
C ALA A 188 -8.23 15.23 -11.02
N ALA A 189 -9.31 15.27 -10.24
CA ALA A 189 -9.69 16.41 -9.41
C ALA A 189 -8.84 16.55 -8.14
N GLY A 190 -8.17 15.48 -7.71
CA GLY A 190 -7.38 15.43 -6.48
C GLY A 190 -8.23 15.35 -5.21
N THR A 191 -9.50 14.93 -5.29
CA THR A 191 -10.41 14.84 -4.13
C THR A 191 -10.08 13.70 -3.16
N LEU A 192 -9.18 12.80 -3.58
CA LEU A 192 -8.70 11.65 -2.83
C LEU A 192 -7.26 11.81 -2.33
N THR A 193 -6.56 12.90 -2.67
CA THR A 193 -5.17 13.09 -2.25
C THR A 193 -5.09 13.39 -0.76
N ASN A 194 -4.01 12.95 -0.13
CA ASN A 194 -3.64 13.33 1.22
C ASN A 194 -2.31 14.11 1.21
N PRO A 195 -2.36 15.43 1.40
CA PRO A 195 -1.17 16.28 1.32
C PRO A 195 -0.19 16.09 2.48
N THR A 196 -0.58 15.41 3.56
CA THR A 196 0.32 15.13 4.69
C THR A 196 1.25 13.96 4.41
N ILE A 197 0.93 13.13 3.42
CA ILE A 197 1.76 12.03 2.95
C ILE A 197 2.48 12.50 1.70
N GLN A 198 3.81 12.43 1.70
CA GLN A 198 4.64 12.79 0.56
C GLN A 198 5.60 11.66 0.28
N GLU A 199 5.77 11.33 -1.00
CA GLU A 199 6.78 10.38 -1.41
C GLU A 199 8.17 10.92 -1.10
N VAL A 200 9.03 10.05 -0.57
CA VAL A 200 10.39 10.43 -0.19
C VAL A 200 11.16 10.84 -1.45
N VAL A 201 11.82 11.99 -1.40
CA VAL A 201 12.74 12.45 -2.44
C VAL A 201 14.15 12.44 -1.87
N GLY A 202 15.09 11.89 -2.64
CA GLY A 202 16.51 11.94 -2.26
C GLY A 202 16.96 13.38 -2.04
N SER A 203 17.58 13.63 -0.89
CA SER A 203 17.80 14.98 -0.38
C SER A 203 19.28 15.34 -0.26
N THR A 204 20.18 14.44 -0.65
CA THR A 204 21.62 14.70 -0.57
C THR A 204 22.11 15.64 -1.67
N GLY A 205 21.36 15.74 -2.78
CA GLY A 205 21.73 16.48 -3.96
C GLY A 205 22.88 15.81 -4.74
N THR A 206 23.08 14.51 -4.54
CA THR A 206 24.15 13.70 -5.14
C THR A 206 23.60 12.54 -5.96
N GLY A 207 24.45 11.86 -6.72
CA GLY A 207 24.02 10.69 -7.50
C GLY A 207 23.50 9.52 -6.67
N LEU A 208 23.72 9.48 -5.35
CA LEU A 208 23.12 8.48 -4.46
C LEU A 208 21.58 8.59 -4.41
N ASP A 209 21.03 9.77 -4.65
CA ASP A 209 19.58 10.01 -4.68
C ASP A 209 18.88 9.21 -5.80
N THR A 210 19.66 8.69 -6.76
CA THR A 210 19.18 7.75 -7.80
C THR A 210 18.51 6.51 -7.19
N PHE A 211 18.98 6.02 -6.03
CA PHE A 211 18.36 4.85 -5.40
C PHE A 211 16.91 5.10 -4.99
N ILE A 212 16.60 6.32 -4.55
CA ILE A 212 15.25 6.70 -4.12
C ILE A 212 14.29 6.65 -5.31
N GLY A 213 14.71 7.23 -6.44
CA GLY A 213 13.94 7.14 -7.69
C GLY A 213 13.78 5.69 -8.19
N ILE A 214 14.78 4.84 -7.99
CA ILE A 214 14.69 3.42 -8.35
C ILE A 214 13.67 2.69 -7.48
N ILE A 215 13.63 2.92 -6.17
CA ILE A 215 12.68 2.26 -5.26
C ILE A 215 11.24 2.42 -5.76
N TYR A 216 10.83 3.65 -6.10
CA TYR A 216 9.48 3.92 -6.59
C TYR A 216 9.23 3.47 -8.03
N SER A 217 10.25 3.46 -8.90
CA SER A 217 10.07 3.15 -10.33
C SER A 217 10.37 1.69 -10.69
N ASP A 218 10.89 0.89 -9.75
CA ASP A 218 11.29 -0.48 -10.02
C ASP A 218 10.05 -1.38 -10.27
N PRO A 219 9.91 -2.00 -11.46
CA PRO A 219 8.74 -2.81 -11.80
C PRO A 219 8.64 -4.13 -11.02
N GLY A 220 9.73 -4.55 -10.39
CA GLY A 220 9.77 -5.67 -9.47
C GLY A 220 9.19 -5.33 -8.11
N LEU A 221 9.65 -4.22 -7.52
CA LEU A 221 9.14 -3.72 -6.23
C LEU A 221 7.68 -3.30 -6.34
N GLN A 222 7.31 -2.54 -7.37
CA GLN A 222 5.92 -2.13 -7.68
C GLN A 222 4.93 -3.30 -7.73
N LYS A 223 5.44 -4.49 -8.01
CA LYS A 223 4.64 -5.70 -8.08
C LYS A 223 4.54 -6.44 -6.74
N LYS A 224 5.50 -6.31 -5.84
CA LYS A 224 5.67 -7.22 -4.70
C LYS A 224 5.42 -6.60 -3.33
N ILE A 225 5.67 -5.31 -3.14
CA ILE A 225 5.56 -4.64 -1.84
C ILE A 225 4.54 -3.51 -1.90
N SER A 226 4.09 -3.07 -0.72
CA SER A 226 3.16 -1.96 -0.57
C SER A 226 3.83 -0.61 -0.86
N THR A 227 3.04 0.43 -1.11
CA THR A 227 3.57 1.79 -1.25
C THR A 227 4.11 2.31 0.09
N GLY A 228 3.55 1.89 1.23
CA GLY A 228 4.09 2.16 2.56
C GLY A 228 5.51 1.63 2.74
N ASP A 229 5.75 0.36 2.42
CA ASP A 229 7.08 -0.27 2.49
C ASP A 229 8.09 0.45 1.59
N MET A 230 7.67 0.85 0.38
CA MET A 230 8.51 1.65 -0.51
C MET A 230 8.91 2.98 0.13
N ARG A 231 7.98 3.67 0.79
CA ARG A 231 8.26 4.95 1.45
C ARG A 231 9.24 4.78 2.60
N GLU A 232 9.02 3.79 3.45
CA GLU A 232 9.89 3.52 4.58
C GLU A 232 11.30 3.11 4.13
N GLY A 233 11.40 2.17 3.18
CA GLY A 233 12.69 1.77 2.59
C GLY A 233 13.40 2.92 1.86
N ALA A 234 12.66 3.80 1.20
CA ALA A 234 13.20 5.01 0.59
C ALA A 234 13.70 6.03 1.64
N ALA A 235 12.97 6.23 2.73
CA ALA A 235 13.38 7.10 3.83
C ALA A 235 14.68 6.60 4.47
N ALA A 236 14.76 5.30 4.73
CA ALA A 236 15.96 4.63 5.22
C ALA A 236 17.16 4.79 4.27
N ALA A 237 16.96 4.56 2.96
CA ALA A 237 17.98 4.75 1.96
C ALA A 237 18.47 6.22 1.89
N ASP A 238 17.58 7.20 1.96
CA ASP A 238 17.94 8.63 1.97
C ASP A 238 18.73 8.99 3.24
N ALA A 239 18.34 8.45 4.40
CA ALA A 239 19.05 8.65 5.65
C ALA A 239 20.48 8.07 5.61
N MET A 240 20.67 6.86 5.10
CA MET A 240 22.01 6.29 4.91
C MET A 240 22.83 7.08 3.87
N ASN A 241 22.21 7.55 2.79
CA ASN A 241 22.87 8.39 1.80
C ASN A 241 23.41 9.69 2.42
N LYS A 242 22.64 10.34 3.33
CA LYS A 242 23.10 11.52 4.07
C LYS A 242 24.36 11.23 4.87
N ILE A 243 24.36 10.12 5.61
CA ILE A 243 25.52 9.71 6.43
C ILE A 243 26.74 9.44 5.53
N ILE A 244 26.56 8.80 4.37
CA ILE A 244 27.66 8.59 3.41
C ILE A 244 28.23 9.94 2.94
N VAL A 245 27.37 10.89 2.56
CA VAL A 245 27.81 12.21 2.06
C VAL A 245 28.48 13.01 3.17
N GLU A 246 27.95 12.98 4.39
CA GLU A 246 28.60 13.60 5.55
C GLU A 246 30.00 13.01 5.76
N ALA A 247 30.11 11.68 5.80
CA ALA A 247 31.37 11.00 6.07
C ALA A 247 32.42 11.26 4.97
N ILE A 248 32.02 11.33 3.69
CA ILE A 248 32.92 11.72 2.60
C ILE A 248 33.48 13.13 2.84
N LYS A 249 32.62 14.09 3.19
CA LYS A 249 33.03 15.48 3.45
C LYS A 249 33.93 15.59 4.69
N ALA A 250 33.58 14.90 5.77
CA ALA A 250 34.31 14.95 7.04
C ALA A 250 35.72 14.36 6.91
N THR A 251 35.88 13.33 6.08
CA THR A 251 37.17 12.65 5.89
C THR A 251 37.99 13.21 4.74
N GLY A 252 37.37 13.95 3.82
CA GLY A 252 38.04 14.54 2.65
C GLY A 252 38.50 13.51 1.62
N ILE A 253 37.98 12.28 1.68
CA ILE A 253 38.44 11.15 0.87
C ILE A 253 38.17 11.29 -0.64
N ALA A 254 37.34 12.26 -1.05
CA ALA A 254 37.04 12.53 -2.44
C ALA A 254 37.81 13.75 -3.02
N ALA A 255 38.76 14.31 -2.27
CA ALA A 255 39.45 15.56 -2.65
C ALA A 255 40.25 15.46 -3.97
N ASP A 256 40.74 14.27 -4.31
CA ASP A 256 41.43 13.99 -5.59
C ASP A 256 40.47 13.60 -6.73
N LYS A 257 39.15 13.73 -6.49
CA LYS A 257 38.05 13.39 -7.38
C LYS A 257 37.95 11.90 -7.73
N THR A 258 38.54 11.05 -6.90
CA THR A 258 38.48 9.60 -7.01
C THR A 258 38.25 9.00 -5.62
N ILE A 259 37.44 7.95 -5.54
CA ILE A 259 37.32 7.15 -4.32
C ILE A 259 38.11 5.86 -4.53
N SER A 260 39.20 5.67 -3.81
CA SER A 260 40.00 4.44 -3.84
C SER A 260 39.44 3.37 -2.87
N PRO A 261 39.94 2.12 -2.93
CA PRO A 261 39.60 1.12 -1.91
C PRO A 261 40.01 1.53 -0.49
N ALA A 262 41.11 2.28 -0.33
CA ALA A 262 41.53 2.77 0.98
C ALA A 262 40.54 3.83 1.51
N ASP A 263 40.02 4.67 0.62
CA ASP A 263 38.99 5.66 0.95
C ASP A 263 37.70 5.01 1.43
N VAL A 264 37.29 3.89 0.82
CA VAL A 264 36.15 3.09 1.28
C VAL A 264 36.38 2.53 2.69
N GLN A 265 37.61 2.13 3.01
CA GLN A 265 37.94 1.69 4.37
C GLN A 265 37.84 2.85 5.37
N THR A 266 38.38 4.02 5.03
CA THR A 266 38.26 5.24 5.84
C THR A 266 36.80 5.63 6.05
N LEU A 267 35.99 5.59 4.98
CA LEU A 267 34.56 5.86 5.01
C LEU A 267 33.82 4.91 5.97
N SER A 268 34.04 3.60 5.82
CA SER A 268 33.40 2.58 6.67
C SER A 268 33.80 2.72 8.15
N ASN A 269 35.07 3.05 8.43
CA ASN A 269 35.53 3.29 9.79
C ASN A 269 34.87 4.54 10.40
N TYR A 270 34.72 5.62 9.63
CA TYR A 270 34.05 6.82 10.09
C TYR A 270 32.58 6.53 10.43
N ILE A 271 31.85 5.83 9.55
CA ILE A 271 30.43 5.52 9.76
C ILE A 271 30.25 4.66 11.01
N GLN A 272 31.06 3.63 11.21
CA GLN A 272 31.00 2.82 12.44
C GLN A 272 31.30 3.63 13.69
N ALA A 273 32.31 4.50 13.65
CA ALA A 273 32.72 5.27 14.81
C ALA A 273 31.68 6.32 15.24
N ASN A 274 30.87 6.83 14.30
CA ASN A 274 29.99 7.99 14.54
C ASN A 274 28.50 7.68 14.41
N HIS A 275 28.10 6.68 13.61
CA HIS A 275 26.70 6.44 13.22
C HIS A 275 26.26 4.98 13.33
N ALA A 276 27.04 4.09 13.96
CA ALA A 276 26.71 2.65 13.98
C ALA A 276 25.27 2.34 14.41
N ALA A 277 24.77 3.01 15.46
CA ALA A 277 23.41 2.79 15.97
C ALA A 277 22.32 3.26 14.99
N GLU A 278 22.45 4.48 14.45
CA GLU A 278 21.51 5.02 13.46
C GLU A 278 21.55 4.20 12.17
N TRP A 279 22.74 3.81 11.73
CA TRP A 279 22.95 3.03 10.54
C TRP A 279 22.28 1.66 10.63
N ALA A 280 22.39 0.96 11.77
CA ALA A 280 21.71 -0.31 11.97
C ALA A 280 20.19 -0.18 11.86
N VAL A 281 19.60 0.90 12.44
CA VAL A 281 18.17 1.18 12.33
C VAL A 281 17.74 1.45 10.89
N TYR A 282 18.51 2.24 10.14
CA TYR A 282 18.17 2.53 8.75
C TYR A 282 18.44 1.36 7.81
N HIS A 283 19.49 0.59 8.03
CA HIS A 283 19.72 -0.63 7.27
C HIS A 283 18.55 -1.61 7.46
N GLY A 284 18.08 -1.71 8.71
CA GLY A 284 16.98 -2.57 9.09
C GLY A 284 17.43 -3.98 9.40
N ASP A 285 16.43 -4.76 9.80
CA ASP A 285 16.53 -6.16 10.18
C ASP A 285 15.48 -6.96 9.39
N ASP A 286 15.76 -8.23 9.14
CA ASP A 286 14.85 -9.22 8.54
C ASP A 286 14.68 -10.48 9.44
N GLU A 287 15.17 -10.42 10.69
CA GLU A 287 14.96 -11.46 11.69
C GLU A 287 13.49 -11.57 12.14
N ALA A 288 13.11 -12.78 12.56
CA ALA A 288 11.76 -13.11 13.06
C ALA A 288 10.58 -12.87 12.08
N GLY A 289 10.86 -12.53 10.82
CA GLY A 289 9.83 -12.34 9.79
C GLY A 289 9.22 -10.94 9.77
N GLU A 290 9.82 -9.98 10.48
CA GLU A 290 9.48 -8.55 10.38
C GLU A 290 10.64 -7.82 9.69
N GLU A 291 10.36 -7.24 8.54
CA GLU A 291 11.34 -6.41 7.81
C GLU A 291 11.21 -4.96 8.26
N THR A 292 12.34 -4.27 8.44
CA THR A 292 12.37 -2.84 8.79
C THR A 292 13.39 -2.09 7.95
N GLY A 293 13.37 -0.75 7.99
CA GLY A 293 14.39 0.07 7.33
C GLY A 293 14.54 -0.21 5.84
N PHE A 294 15.77 -0.32 5.36
CA PHE A 294 16.04 -0.63 3.95
C PHE A 294 15.70 -2.08 3.57
N HIS A 295 15.57 -2.99 4.54
CA HIS A 295 15.18 -4.38 4.27
C HIS A 295 13.77 -4.49 3.66
N LEU A 296 12.87 -3.54 3.93
CA LEU A 296 11.53 -3.45 3.31
C LEU A 296 11.52 -3.39 1.77
N VAL A 297 12.67 -3.06 1.14
CA VAL A 297 12.82 -3.03 -0.32
C VAL A 297 13.91 -3.99 -0.81
N GLN A 298 14.69 -4.56 0.11
CA GLN A 298 15.82 -5.43 -0.19
C GLN A 298 15.31 -6.87 -0.31
N SER A 299 15.76 -7.58 -1.34
CA SER A 299 15.29 -8.95 -1.62
C SER A 299 13.81 -9.09 -2.03
N ASP A 300 13.06 -7.99 -2.08
CA ASP A 300 11.66 -7.95 -2.57
C ASP A 300 11.47 -7.86 -4.07
N GLY A 301 12.40 -8.47 -4.80
CA GLY A 301 12.22 -8.71 -6.22
C GLY A 301 12.47 -7.52 -7.14
N ALA A 302 13.20 -6.51 -6.67
CA ALA A 302 13.74 -5.44 -7.52
C ALA A 302 14.36 -6.00 -8.83
N LYS A 303 14.22 -5.28 -9.94
CA LYS A 303 14.68 -5.73 -11.28
C LYS A 303 15.60 -4.75 -12.01
N THR A 304 15.53 -3.48 -11.64
CA THR A 304 16.35 -2.40 -12.20
C THR A 304 17.82 -2.73 -12.01
N LYS A 305 18.63 -2.39 -13.02
CA LYS A 305 20.06 -2.65 -12.98
C LYS A 305 20.87 -1.38 -13.01
N LEU A 306 21.86 -1.30 -12.13
CA LEU A 306 22.96 -0.35 -12.19
C LEU A 306 24.27 -1.12 -12.35
N PHE A 307 25.15 -0.66 -13.23
CA PHE A 307 26.47 -1.27 -13.47
C PHE A 307 26.37 -2.78 -13.84
N GLY A 308 25.31 -3.16 -14.55
CA GLY A 308 25.01 -4.54 -14.95
C GLY A 308 24.53 -5.45 -13.81
N LYS A 309 24.30 -4.92 -12.60
CA LYS A 309 23.87 -5.66 -11.40
C LYS A 309 22.53 -5.14 -10.90
N ASN A 310 21.81 -5.92 -10.09
CA ASN A 310 20.58 -5.45 -9.45
C ASN A 310 20.85 -4.18 -8.65
N ALA A 311 20.10 -3.11 -8.91
CA ALA A 311 20.35 -1.80 -8.32
C ALA A 311 20.17 -1.81 -6.81
N ILE A 312 19.11 -2.45 -6.31
CA ILE A 312 18.78 -2.50 -4.88
C ILE A 312 19.57 -3.63 -4.21
N ASN A 313 19.32 -4.89 -4.59
CA ASN A 313 19.82 -6.09 -3.90
C ASN A 313 21.33 -6.36 -4.10
N LYS A 314 22.05 -5.52 -4.85
CA LYS A 314 23.50 -5.69 -5.09
C LYS A 314 24.28 -4.40 -4.99
N VAL A 315 23.82 -3.31 -5.61
CA VAL A 315 24.57 -2.04 -5.61
C VAL A 315 24.27 -1.25 -4.34
N ALA A 316 23.00 -0.90 -4.08
CA ALA A 316 22.59 -0.19 -2.88
C ALA A 316 22.91 -0.99 -1.61
N ASP A 317 22.42 -2.22 -1.52
CA ASP A 317 22.73 -3.17 -0.44
C ASP A 317 24.25 -3.29 -0.19
N GLY A 318 25.05 -3.49 -1.25
CA GLY A 318 26.50 -3.58 -1.11
C GLY A 318 27.17 -2.30 -0.61
N ILE A 319 26.62 -1.12 -0.94
CA ILE A 319 27.08 0.17 -0.40
C ILE A 319 26.62 0.33 1.05
N TYR A 320 25.39 -0.07 1.37
CA TYR A 320 24.82 0.09 2.71
C TYR A 320 25.42 -0.86 3.76
N HIS A 321 26.24 -1.82 3.34
CA HIS A 321 27.13 -2.55 4.26
C HIS A 321 28.33 -1.74 4.79
N LEU A 322 28.51 -0.48 4.37
CA LEU A 322 29.59 0.39 4.87
C LEU A 322 29.57 0.56 6.40
N GLY A 323 28.40 0.49 7.04
CA GLY A 323 28.25 0.72 8.48
C GLY A 323 28.57 -0.47 9.38
N PHE A 324 28.82 -1.67 8.84
CA PHE A 324 29.13 -2.86 9.66
C PHE A 324 30.61 -3.23 9.67
N GLY A 325 31.42 -2.52 8.88
CA GLY A 325 32.86 -2.67 8.88
C GLY A 325 33.40 -3.70 7.90
N LEU A 326 34.62 -4.16 8.18
CA LEU A 326 35.40 -4.98 7.26
C LEU A 326 35.72 -6.33 7.87
N ASN A 327 35.89 -7.32 6.99
CA ASN A 327 36.37 -8.62 7.39
C ASN A 327 37.82 -8.55 7.88
N ASN A 328 38.32 -9.63 8.49
CA ASN A 328 39.69 -9.72 9.04
C ASN A 328 40.82 -9.43 8.04
N THR A 329 40.53 -9.43 6.73
CA THR A 329 41.52 -9.10 5.69
C THR A 329 41.49 -7.65 5.24
N GLY A 330 40.50 -6.86 5.67
CA GLY A 330 40.27 -5.48 5.24
C GLY A 330 39.86 -5.34 3.77
N LYS A 331 39.50 -6.43 3.08
CA LYS A 331 39.24 -6.44 1.62
C LYS A 331 37.76 -6.47 1.25
N ARG A 332 36.90 -6.77 2.22
CA ARG A 332 35.46 -6.93 2.01
C ARG A 332 34.73 -6.30 3.19
N LEU A 333 33.60 -5.67 2.88
CA LEU A 333 32.62 -5.32 3.89
C LEU A 333 32.02 -6.59 4.49
N ILE A 334 31.54 -6.49 5.72
CA ILE A 334 30.72 -7.53 6.36
C ILE A 334 29.27 -7.07 6.48
N ASN A 335 28.35 -8.01 6.66
CA ASN A 335 26.98 -7.71 7.04
C ASN A 335 26.83 -7.62 8.56
N GLU A 336 25.60 -7.33 9.01
CA GLU A 336 25.15 -7.32 10.41
C GLU A 336 25.54 -8.60 11.17
N ASP A 337 25.55 -9.76 10.51
CA ASP A 337 25.98 -11.05 11.09
C ASP A 337 27.50 -11.31 11.03
N ALA A 338 28.29 -10.31 10.64
CA ALA A 338 29.72 -10.45 10.37
C ALA A 338 30.09 -11.40 9.21
N ASN A 339 29.14 -11.77 8.36
CA ASN A 339 29.37 -12.54 7.13
C ASN A 339 29.98 -11.66 6.03
N ARG A 340 30.78 -12.26 5.15
CA ARG A 340 31.47 -11.51 4.07
C ARG A 340 30.47 -11.04 3.00
N ASN A 341 30.38 -9.72 2.82
CA ASN A 341 29.65 -9.11 1.70
C ASN A 341 30.63 -8.60 0.62
N VAL A 342 30.38 -7.47 -0.01
CA VAL A 342 31.03 -6.98 -1.23
C VAL A 342 32.48 -6.55 -0.99
N THR A 343 33.32 -6.62 -2.03
CA THR A 343 34.69 -6.10 -1.96
C THR A 343 34.69 -4.57 -1.95
N ILE A 344 35.56 -3.95 -1.15
CA ILE A 344 35.76 -2.49 -1.12
C ILE A 344 36.10 -1.89 -2.49
N LYS A 345 36.76 -2.66 -3.38
CA LYS A 345 37.02 -2.26 -4.77
C LYS A 345 35.75 -2.04 -5.58
N ASN A 346 34.74 -2.89 -5.40
CA ASN A 346 33.47 -2.74 -6.13
C ASN A 346 32.68 -1.54 -5.59
N VAL A 347 32.67 -1.35 -4.27
CA VAL A 347 32.05 -0.17 -3.63
C VAL A 347 32.71 1.11 -4.13
N ALA A 348 34.05 1.17 -4.13
CA ALA A 348 34.80 2.28 -4.71
C ALA A 348 34.38 2.55 -6.16
N ASN A 349 34.31 1.51 -7.00
CA ASN A 349 33.87 1.67 -8.38
C ASN A 349 32.43 2.22 -8.49
N TRP A 350 31.48 1.72 -7.69
CA TRP A 350 30.10 2.18 -7.73
C TRP A 350 29.97 3.63 -7.24
N LEU A 351 30.62 3.97 -6.13
CA LEU A 351 30.63 5.35 -5.61
C LEU A 351 31.27 6.31 -6.61
N ASN A 352 32.38 5.96 -7.26
CA ASN A 352 32.96 6.77 -8.32
C ASN A 352 31.99 7.02 -9.48
N ASN A 353 31.17 6.02 -9.86
CA ASN A 353 30.22 6.19 -10.94
C ASN A 353 29.00 7.02 -10.51
N LEU A 354 28.46 6.77 -9.30
CA LEU A 354 27.31 7.50 -8.78
C LEU A 354 27.67 8.97 -8.50
N LEU A 355 28.82 9.22 -7.89
CA LEU A 355 29.23 10.53 -7.40
C LEU A 355 30.16 11.30 -8.36
N ALA A 356 30.36 10.81 -9.59
CA ALA A 356 31.31 11.39 -10.55
C ALA A 356 31.11 12.91 -10.73
N ILE A 357 29.86 13.33 -10.94
CA ILE A 357 29.49 14.73 -11.14
C ILE A 357 29.68 15.53 -9.84
N ASP A 358 29.36 14.94 -8.70
CA ASP A 358 29.42 15.60 -7.39
C ASP A 358 30.87 15.92 -7.01
N MET A 359 31.79 14.97 -7.22
CA MET A 359 33.23 15.16 -7.03
C MET A 359 33.82 16.18 -8.01
N GLN A 360 33.38 16.16 -9.27
CA GLN A 360 33.86 17.12 -10.27
C GLN A 360 33.48 18.56 -9.94
N ASN A 361 32.27 18.74 -9.40
CA ASN A 361 31.71 20.05 -9.04
C ASN A 361 32.09 20.50 -7.62
N GLY A 362 32.83 19.69 -6.85
CA GLY A 362 33.22 20.01 -5.48
C GLY A 362 32.03 20.06 -4.50
N LYS A 363 30.96 19.31 -4.77
CA LYS A 363 29.81 19.15 -3.85
C LYS A 363 30.14 18.27 -2.66
N ILE A 364 31.10 17.36 -2.84
CA ILE A 364 31.61 16.41 -1.86
C ILE A 364 33.14 16.36 -1.91
#